data_AF-A0A1T0AQW9-F1
#
_entry.id   AF-A0A1T0AQW9-F1
#
_cell.length_a   1.000
_cell.length_b   1.000
_cell.length_c   1.000
_cell.angle_alpha   90.00
_cell.angle_beta   90.00
_cell.angle_gamma   90.00
#
_symmetry.space_group_name_H-M   'P 1'
#
loop_
_entity.id
_entity.type
_entity.pdbx_description
1 polymer ?
#
loop_
_entity_poly.entity_id
_entity_poly.type
_entity_poly.pdbx_seq_one_letter_code
_entity_poly.pdbx_strand_id
1 'polypeptide(L)' 'MRDFLEDVLSGFVGIIFYIIYTLGGILPFYAAFKDFQADNLFWAALDIFTIVVGVIRGLMFFFGWL' A
#
# COMPACT_ATOMS: atom_id res chain seq x y z
N MET A 1 8.94 17.53 -29.81
CA MET A 1 7.83 16.54 -29.76
C MET A 1 8.27 15.27 -29.05
N ARG A 2 9.47 14.75 -29.35
CA ARG A 2 10.08 13.62 -28.63
C ARG A 2 10.32 13.93 -27.14
N ASP A 3 10.92 15.08 -26.85
CA ASP A 3 11.24 15.50 -25.47
C ASP A 3 9.97 15.66 -24.61
N PHE A 4 8.89 16.22 -25.17
CA PHE A 4 7.60 16.35 -24.49
C PHE A 4 6.97 14.98 -24.15
N LEU A 5 7.09 13.99 -25.03
CA LEU A 5 6.57 12.64 -24.78
C LEU A 5 7.40 11.91 -23.72
N GLU A 6 8.72 12.10 -23.72
CA GLU A 6 9.64 11.54 -22.72
C GLU A 6 9.37 12.15 -21.33
N ASP A 7 9.14 13.46 -21.24
CA ASP A 7 8.80 14.13 -19.98
C ASP A 7 7.47 13.61 -19.40
N VAL A 8 6.42 13.50 -20.24
CA VAL A 8 5.13 12.97 -19.82
C VAL A 8 5.25 11.51 -19.36
N LEU A 9 5.98 10.68 -20.11
CA LEU A 9 6.22 9.27 -19.72
C LEU A 9 6.98 9.18 -18.40
N SER A 10 8.02 10.00 -18.20
CA SER A 10 8.79 10.01 -16.95
C SER A 10 7.92 10.41 -15.74
N GLY A 11 7.04 11.40 -15.92
CA GLY A 11 6.08 11.82 -14.90
C GLY A 11 5.08 10.72 -14.55
N PHE A 12 4.53 10.02 -15.56
CA PHE A 12 3.63 8.89 -15.33
C PHE A 12 4.31 7.73 -14.62
N VAL A 13 5.55 7.40 -15.00
CA VAL A 13 6.34 6.36 -14.33
C VAL A 13 6.57 6.73 -12.87
N GLY A 14 6.94 7.99 -12.58
CA GLY A 14 7.11 8.48 -11.21
C GLY A 14 5.84 8.34 -10.36
N ILE A 15 4.68 8.68 -10.91
CA ILE A 15 3.37 8.54 -10.23
C ILE A 15 3.07 7.06 -9.95
N ILE A 16 3.29 6.17 -10.92
CA ILE A 16 3.06 4.74 -10.75
C ILE A 16 3.97 4.17 -9.66
N PHE A 17 5.25 4.52 -9.66
CA PHE A 17 6.18 4.09 -8.60
C PHE A 17 5.77 4.61 -7.23
N TYR A 18 5.34 5.86 -7.14
CA TYR A 18 4.85 6.43 -5.89
C TYR A 18 3.61 5.69 -5.37
N ILE A 19 2.66 5.34 -6.26
CA ILE A 19 1.47 4.57 -5.90
C ILE A 19 1.87 3.17 -5.42
N ILE A 20 2.73 2.46 -6.16
CA ILE A 20 3.21 1.13 -5.77
C ILE A 20 3.92 1.18 -4.42
N TYR A 21 4.78 2.17 -4.21
CA TYR A 21 5.50 2.36 -2.95
C TYR A 21 4.55 2.66 -1.79
N THR A 22 3.59 3.55 -2.00
CA THR A 22 2.59 3.92 -0.98
C THR A 22 1.71 2.72 -0.65
N LEU A 23 1.18 2.03 -1.65
CA LEU A 23 0.32 0.87 -1.44
C LEU A 23 1.11 -0.26 -0.79
N GLY A 24 2.18 -0.73 -1.42
CA GLY A 24 2.94 -1.89 -0.96
C GLY A 24 3.80 -1.64 0.30
N GLY A 25 4.13 -0.38 0.59
CA GLY A 25 5.02 -0.01 1.68
C GLY A 25 4.35 0.60 2.90
N ILE A 26 3.13 1.16 2.79
CA ILE A 26 2.45 1.84 3.92
C ILE A 26 1.22 1.06 4.37
N LEU A 27 0.38 0.60 3.44
CA LEU A 27 -0.89 -0.05 3.80
C LEU A 27 -0.73 -1.37 4.58
N PRO A 28 0.21 -2.27 4.23
CA PRO A 28 0.51 -3.45 5.03
C PRO A 28 0.85 -3.14 6.49
N PHE A 29 1.65 -2.10 6.73
CA PHE A 29 2.03 -1.69 8.08
C PHE A 29 0.87 -1.04 8.83
N TYR A 30 0.04 -0.28 8.12
CA TYR A 30 -1.18 0.28 8.70
C TYR A 30 -2.17 -0.80 9.14
N ALA A 31 -2.38 -1.82 8.30
CA ALA A 31 -3.22 -2.96 8.64
C ALA A 31 -2.67 -3.74 9.84
N ALA A 32 -1.35 -4.01 9.82
CA ALA A 32 -0.68 -4.70 10.91
C ALA A 32 -0.76 -3.93 12.24
N PHE A 33 -0.64 -2.59 12.19
CA PHE A 33 -0.81 -1.75 13.37
C PHE A 33 -2.23 -1.82 13.92
N LYS A 34 -3.25 -1.83 13.05
CA LYS A 34 -4.66 -1.98 13.46
C LYS A 34 -4.93 -3.35 14.08
N ASP A 35 -4.41 -4.42 13.51
CA ASP A 35 -4.54 -5.75 14.11
C ASP A 35 -3.76 -5.89 15.41
N PHE A 36 -2.59 -5.26 15.53
CA PHE A 36 -1.84 -5.22 16.79
C PHE A 36 -2.64 -4.52 17.90
N GLN A 37 -3.37 -3.45 17.57
CA GLN A 37 -4.28 -2.79 18.51
C GLN A 37 -5.48 -3.67 18.92
N ALA A 38 -5.83 -4.66 18.11
CA ALA A 38 -6.91 -5.61 18.36
C ALA A 38 -6.41 -6.93 18.96
N ASP A 39 -5.18 -6.97 19.49
CA ASP A 39 -4.49 -8.17 20.02
C ASP A 39 -4.41 -9.33 19.02
N ASN A 40 -4.50 -9.04 17.73
CA ASN A 40 -4.58 -10.01 16.66
C ASN A 40 -3.24 -10.20 15.94
N LEU A 41 -2.24 -10.70 16.68
CA LEU A 41 -0.86 -10.81 16.23
C LEU A 41 -0.67 -11.65 14.97
N PHE A 42 -1.49 -12.69 14.77
CA PHE A 42 -1.41 -13.54 13.58
C PHE A 42 -1.75 -12.77 12.31
N TRP A 43 -2.84 -12.00 12.36
CA TRP A 43 -3.27 -11.17 11.24
C TRP A 43 -2.34 -9.99 11.00
N ALA A 44 -1.78 -9.40 12.07
CA ALA A 44 -0.76 -8.37 11.95
C ALA A 44 0.50 -8.87 11.24
N ALA A 45 0.96 -10.09 11.57
CA ALA A 45 2.08 -10.71 10.88
C ALA A 45 1.74 -10.99 9.40
N LEU A 46 0.56 -11.55 9.13
CA LEU A 46 0.09 -11.82 7.76
C LEU A 46 0.08 -10.58 6.89
N ASP A 47 -0.38 -9.44 7.41
CA ASP A 47 -0.42 -8.19 6.65
C ASP A 47 0.97 -7.74 6.19
N ILE A 48 1.99 -7.91 7.03
CA ILE A 48 3.38 -7.55 6.69
C ILE A 48 4.01 -8.58 5.73
N PHE A 49 3.84 -9.88 6.01
CA PHE A 49 4.47 -10.93 5.20
C PHE A 49 3.80 -11.13 3.84
N THR A 50 2.53 -10.76 3.71
CA THR A 50 1.77 -10.90 2.48
C THR A 50 1.27 -9.54 2.01
N ILE A 51 2.12 -8.83 1.27
CA ILE A 51 1.86 -7.47 0.77
C ILE A 51 0.46 -7.33 0.17
N VAL A 52 -0.01 -8.30 -0.61
CA VAL A 52 -1.36 -8.26 -1.22
C VAL A 52 -2.46 -8.23 -0.15
N VAL A 53 -2.38 -9.08 0.86
CA VAL A 53 -3.37 -9.14 1.95
C VAL A 53 -3.29 -7.88 2.79
N GLY A 54 -2.08 -7.45 3.17
CA GLY A 54 -1.88 -6.23 3.94
C GLY A 54 -2.34 -4.97 3.22
N VAL A 55 -2.18 -4.89 1.90
CA VAL A 55 -2.72 -3.79 1.07
C VAL A 55 -4.24 -3.79 1.11
N ILE A 56 -4.87 -4.94 0.83
CA ILE A 56 -6.34 -5.05 0.79
C ILE A 56 -6.92 -4.71 2.16
N ARG A 57 -6.40 -5.33 3.23
CA ARG A 57 -6.89 -5.10 4.60
C ARG A 57 -6.54 -3.70 5.09
N GLY A 58 -5.41 -3.14 4.69
CA GLY A 58 -5.06 -1.75 4.97
C GLY A 58 -6.05 -0.77 4.36
N LEU A 59 -6.50 -1.01 3.12
CA LEU A 59 -7.60 -0.24 2.52
C LEU A 59 -8.91 -0.44 3.28
N MET A 60 -9.24 -1.67 3.67
CA MET A 60 -10.46 -1.96 4.44
C MET A 60 -10.48 -1.18 5.77
N PHE A 61 -9.38 -1.18 6.52
CA PHE A 61 -9.26 -0.38 7.75
C PHE A 61 -9.30 1.13 7.47
N PHE A 62 -8.69 1.60 6.37
CA PHE A 62 -8.67 3.02 6.02
C PHE A 62 -10.08 3.56 5.70
N PHE A 63 -10.91 2.73 5.06
CA PHE A 63 -12.32 3.05 4.77
C PHE A 63 -13.30 2.65 5.89
N GLY A 64 -12.81 2.10 7.01
CA GLY A 64 -13.64 1.71 8.16
C GLY A 64 -14.53 0.49 7.92
N TRP A 65 -14.12 -0.44 7.05
CA TRP A 65 -14.84 -1.69 6.77
C TRP A 65 -14.52 -2.83 7.75
N LEU A 66 -13.42 -2.72 8.49
CA LEU A 66 -12.98 -3.61 9.58
C LEU A 66 -12.70 -2.77 10.83
#